data_AF-A0A3M1YU24-F1
#
_entry.id   AF-A0A3M1YU24-F1
#
_cell.length_a   1.000
_cell.length_b   1.000
_cell.length_c   1.000
_cell.angle_alpha   90.00
_cell.angle_beta   90.00
_cell.angle_gamma   90.00
#
_symmetry.space_group_name_H-M   'P 1'
#
loop_
_entity.id
_entity.type
_entity.pdbx_description
1 polymer ?
#
loop_
_entity_poly.entity_id
_entity_poly.type
_entity_poly.pdbx_seq_one_letter_code
_entity_poly.pdbx_strand_id
1 'polypeptide(L)'
;MKSVFEVFLGLGFDHILDPEAYDHILFVVALCAVYQLKEWRKVAVLVTAFTVGHSLTLALAAMEIIRFPAQLIELLIPVTILLTALYNCWNAEGRAKTAFLRVPYFLALVFGLIHGMGFSNFFRSTLMPGQEDQLLKQLFAFNIGVELGQLVIVAGILVLSFLAFNVFKIKQRDWTLFLSGAAAGVALVLIKNVGF
;
A
#
# COMPACT_ATOMS: atom_id res chain seq x y z
N MET A 1 -28.16 8.92 11.73
CA MET A 1 -27.79 8.20 10.49
C MET A 1 -26.42 8.70 10.07
N LYS A 2 -25.47 7.82 9.74
CA LYS A 2 -24.15 8.24 9.25
C LYS A 2 -24.31 8.90 7.88
N SER A 3 -23.51 9.92 7.59
CA SER A 3 -23.49 10.54 6.27
C SER A 3 -22.80 9.63 5.23
N VAL A 4 -23.06 9.84 3.93
CA VAL A 4 -22.36 9.13 2.83
C VAL A 4 -20.84 9.27 2.98
N PHE A 5 -20.38 10.45 3.37
CA PHE A 5 -18.96 10.70 3.58
C PHE A 5 -18.40 9.84 4.72
N GLU A 6 -19.09 9.77 5.87
CA GLU A 6 -18.66 8.95 7.01
C GLU A 6 -18.62 7.45 6.69
N VAL A 7 -19.58 6.97 5.90
CA VAL A 7 -19.64 5.56 5.49
C VAL A 7 -18.43 5.21 4.63
N PHE A 8 -18.16 5.99 3.58
CA PHE A 8 -17.06 5.70 2.66
C PHE A 8 -15.68 5.99 3.28
N LEU A 9 -15.57 7.01 4.15
CA LEU A 9 -14.35 7.23 4.93
C LEU A 9 -14.04 6.02 5.82
N GLY A 10 -15.04 5.50 6.53
CA GLY A 10 -14.88 4.28 7.32
C GLY A 10 -14.49 3.09 6.46
N LEU A 11 -15.17 2.90 5.31
CA LEU A 11 -14.86 1.82 4.39
C LEU A 11 -13.42 1.84 3.89
N GLY A 12 -12.89 3.02 3.54
CA GLY A 12 -11.50 3.17 3.10
C GLY A 12 -10.49 2.93 4.22
N PHE A 13 -10.82 3.36 5.44
CA PHE A 13 -9.99 3.11 6.62
C PHE A 13 -9.91 1.63 6.96
N ASP A 14 -11.08 0.97 7.02
CA ASP A 14 -11.20 -0.46 7.33
C ASP A 14 -10.56 -1.32 6.24
N HIS A 15 -10.69 -0.94 4.96
CA HIS A 15 -10.05 -1.63 3.84
C HIS A 15 -8.53 -1.76 3.98
N ILE A 16 -7.85 -0.71 4.46
CA ILE A 16 -6.39 -0.71 4.63
C ILE A 16 -5.95 -1.48 5.87
N LEU A 17 -6.78 -1.51 6.90
CA LEU A 17 -6.47 -2.15 8.18
C LEU A 17 -7.03 -3.58 8.28
N ASP A 18 -7.69 -4.07 7.23
CA ASP A 18 -8.27 -5.40 7.20
C ASP A 18 -7.20 -6.49 7.35
N PRO A 19 -7.22 -7.28 8.44
CA PRO A 19 -6.28 -8.38 8.63
C PRO A 19 -6.43 -9.50 7.61
N GLU A 20 -7.60 -9.64 6.97
CA GLU A 20 -7.84 -10.65 5.94
C GLU A 20 -7.24 -10.24 4.58
N ALA A 21 -7.07 -8.93 4.35
CA ALA A 21 -6.46 -8.31 3.16
C ALA A 21 -5.14 -7.59 3.50
N TYR A 22 -4.22 -8.33 4.15
CA TYR A 22 -2.99 -7.80 4.72
C TYR A 22 -1.91 -7.41 3.69
N ASP A 23 -2.17 -7.52 2.38
CA ASP A 23 -1.23 -7.18 1.31
C ASP A 23 -0.83 -5.69 1.33
N HIS A 24 -1.75 -4.78 1.69
CA HIS A 24 -1.43 -3.37 1.93
C HIS A 24 -0.44 -3.19 3.07
N ILE A 25 -0.72 -3.84 4.20
CA ILE A 25 0.12 -3.77 5.40
C ILE A 25 1.50 -4.30 5.04
N LEU A 26 1.56 -5.45 4.35
CA LEU A 26 2.80 -6.07 3.90
C LEU A 26 3.61 -5.16 2.97
N PHE A 27 2.94 -4.50 2.02
CA PHE A 27 3.57 -3.56 1.11
C PHE A 27 4.10 -2.32 1.82
N VAL A 28 3.31 -1.71 2.70
CA VAL A 28 3.71 -0.54 3.50
C VAL A 28 4.88 -0.90 4.43
N VAL A 29 4.87 -2.09 5.03
CA VAL A 29 6.00 -2.63 5.81
C VAL A 29 7.25 -2.75 4.95
N ALA A 30 7.15 -3.33 3.76
CA ALA A 30 8.28 -3.45 2.84
C ALA A 30 8.83 -2.06 2.46
N LEU A 31 7.98 -1.12 2.04
CA LEU A 31 8.41 0.24 1.69
C LEU A 31 9.06 0.98 2.86
N CYS A 32 8.51 0.87 4.06
CA CYS A 32 9.00 1.58 5.24
C CYS A 32 10.27 0.98 5.82
N ALA A 33 10.64 -0.26 5.45
CA ALA A 33 11.80 -0.97 5.99
C ALA A 33 13.12 -0.21 5.82
N VAL A 34 13.25 0.66 4.81
CA VAL A 34 14.46 1.43 4.51
C VAL A 34 14.50 2.82 5.16
N TYR A 35 13.43 3.23 5.85
CA TYR A 35 13.30 4.56 6.43
C TYR A 35 13.40 4.56 7.96
N GLN A 36 13.81 5.69 8.52
CA GLN A 36 13.81 5.94 9.96
C GLN A 36 12.77 6.98 10.35
N LEU A 37 12.40 7.04 11.64
CA LEU A 37 11.47 8.05 12.16
C LEU A 37 11.80 9.49 11.75
N LYS A 38 13.10 9.85 11.68
CA LYS A 38 13.54 11.19 11.23
C LYS A 38 13.17 11.52 9.77
N GLU A 39 12.83 10.51 8.98
CA GLU A 39 12.48 10.61 7.56
C GLU A 39 10.97 10.52 7.31
N TRP A 40 10.13 10.72 8.35
CA TRP A 40 8.67 10.64 8.26
C TRP A 40 8.06 11.43 7.10
N ARG A 41 8.64 12.57 6.71
CA ARG A 41 8.18 13.36 5.55
C ARG A 41 8.33 12.60 4.23
N LYS A 42 9.42 11.86 4.07
CA LYS A 42 9.64 11.03 2.88
C LYS A 42 8.60 9.92 2.83
N VAL A 43 8.33 9.29 3.97
CA VAL A 43 7.34 8.21 4.08
C VAL A 43 5.92 8.72 3.83
N ALA A 44 5.57 9.92 4.31
CA ALA A 44 4.28 10.54 4.03
C ALA A 44 4.06 10.74 2.52
N VAL A 45 5.06 11.29 1.80
CA VAL A 45 5.00 11.42 0.33
C VAL A 45 4.85 10.06 -0.36
N LEU A 46 5.44 9.02 0.22
CA LEU A 46 5.39 7.65 -0.27
C LEU A 46 3.98 7.04 -0.16
N VAL A 47 3.33 7.24 0.99
CA VAL A 47 1.93 6.85 1.22
C VAL A 47 1.01 7.61 0.27
N THR A 48 1.19 8.92 0.14
CA THR A 48 0.39 9.73 -0.78
C THR A 48 0.57 9.28 -2.23
N ALA A 49 1.79 8.90 -2.66
CA ALA A 49 2.02 8.37 -4.00
C ALA A 49 1.25 7.07 -4.25
N PHE A 50 1.17 6.18 -3.26
CA PHE A 50 0.30 5.01 -3.31
C PHE A 50 -1.17 5.43 -3.46
N THR A 51 -1.67 6.31 -2.59
CA THR A 51 -3.08 6.72 -2.59
C THR A 51 -3.48 7.38 -3.90
N VAL A 52 -2.59 8.16 -4.50
CA VAL A 52 -2.81 8.77 -5.82
C VAL A 52 -2.97 7.68 -6.91
N GLY A 53 -2.07 6.70 -6.96
CA GLY A 53 -2.18 5.58 -7.92
C GLY A 53 -3.44 4.75 -7.70
N HIS A 54 -3.74 4.46 -6.43
CA HIS A 54 -4.93 3.74 -6.00
C HIS A 54 -6.21 4.46 -6.41
N SER A 55 -6.31 5.74 -6.07
CA SER A 55 -7.45 6.60 -6.40
C SER A 55 -7.72 6.62 -7.91
N LEU A 56 -6.66 6.77 -8.72
CA LEU A 56 -6.79 6.88 -10.17
C LEU A 56 -7.39 5.61 -10.77
N THR A 57 -6.82 4.46 -10.46
CA THR A 57 -7.26 3.18 -11.06
C THR A 57 -8.56 2.68 -10.48
N LEU A 58 -8.82 2.92 -9.19
CA LEU A 58 -10.12 2.67 -8.58
C LEU A 58 -11.20 3.49 -9.28
N ALA A 59 -10.97 4.79 -9.51
CA ALA A 59 -11.93 5.65 -10.21
C ALA A 59 -12.18 5.17 -11.65
N LEU A 60 -11.11 4.88 -12.41
CA LEU A 60 -11.23 4.43 -13.79
C LEU A 60 -11.97 3.08 -13.90
N ALA A 61 -11.71 2.14 -12.99
CA ALA A 61 -12.39 0.85 -12.95
C ALA A 61 -13.83 0.97 -12.42
N ALA A 62 -14.07 1.84 -11.43
CA ALA A 62 -15.41 2.18 -10.95
C ALA A 62 -16.25 2.99 -11.97
N MET A 63 -15.64 3.50 -13.03
CA MET A 63 -16.34 4.06 -14.19
C MET A 63 -16.39 3.11 -15.40
N GLU A 64 -15.88 1.88 -15.25
CA GLU A 64 -15.74 0.87 -16.31
C GLU A 64 -14.90 1.31 -17.52
N ILE A 65 -14.07 2.35 -17.37
CA ILE A 65 -13.18 2.84 -18.43
C ILE A 65 -12.06 1.83 -18.70
N ILE A 66 -11.57 1.16 -17.64
CA ILE A 66 -10.58 0.10 -17.73
C ILE A 66 -11.13 -1.19 -17.12
N ARG A 67 -10.78 -2.34 -17.71
CA ARG A 67 -11.15 -3.67 -17.20
C ARG A 67 -9.97 -4.61 -17.38
N PHE A 68 -9.57 -5.26 -16.31
CA PHE A 68 -8.49 -6.25 -16.30
C PHE A 68 -8.97 -7.54 -15.65
N PRO A 69 -8.41 -8.72 -16.02
CA PRO A 69 -8.74 -9.97 -15.35
C PRO A 69 -8.36 -9.92 -13.87
N ALA A 70 -9.28 -10.29 -12.98
CA ALA A 70 -9.05 -10.30 -11.52
C ALA A 70 -7.81 -11.13 -11.15
N GLN A 71 -7.66 -12.31 -11.75
CA GLN A 71 -6.50 -13.19 -11.58
C GLN A 71 -5.16 -12.51 -11.90
N LEU A 72 -5.12 -11.63 -12.91
CA LEU A 72 -3.90 -10.89 -13.24
C LEU A 72 -3.59 -9.87 -12.14
N ILE A 73 -4.60 -9.16 -11.64
CA ILE A 73 -4.41 -8.18 -10.56
C ILE A 73 -3.98 -8.88 -9.27
N GLU A 74 -4.65 -9.97 -8.91
CA GLU A 74 -4.33 -10.82 -7.75
C GLU A 74 -2.89 -11.37 -7.80
N LEU A 75 -2.35 -11.65 -9.00
CA LEU A 75 -0.94 -12.00 -9.17
C LEU A 75 -0.02 -10.77 -9.03
N LEU A 76 -0.38 -9.64 -9.64
CA LEU A 76 0.48 -8.46 -9.71
C LEU A 76 0.66 -7.78 -8.34
N ILE A 77 -0.32 -7.86 -7.44
CA ILE A 77 -0.23 -7.34 -6.06
C ILE A 77 0.98 -7.96 -5.32
N PRO A 78 1.05 -9.28 -5.09
CA PRO A 78 2.19 -9.87 -4.38
C PRO A 78 3.48 -9.82 -5.21
N VAL A 79 3.43 -9.82 -6.55
CA VAL A 79 4.62 -9.60 -7.38
C VAL A 79 5.26 -8.24 -7.10
N THR A 80 4.47 -7.18 -6.98
CA THR A 80 5.00 -5.84 -6.70
C THR A 80 5.53 -5.68 -5.27
N ILE A 81 4.95 -6.41 -4.30
CA ILE A 81 5.51 -6.56 -2.95
C ILE A 81 6.88 -7.26 -3.01
N LEU A 82 6.97 -8.38 -3.73
CA LEU A 82 8.21 -9.13 -3.90
C LEU A 82 9.31 -8.27 -4.55
N LEU A 83 8.98 -7.55 -5.63
CA LEU A 83 9.93 -6.64 -6.29
C LEU A 83 10.44 -5.54 -5.34
N THR A 84 9.56 -4.98 -4.52
CA THR A 84 9.92 -3.96 -3.51
C THR A 84 10.86 -4.54 -2.46
N ALA A 85 10.54 -5.72 -1.95
CA ALA A 85 11.37 -6.42 -0.98
C ALA A 85 12.76 -6.77 -1.55
N LEU A 86 12.83 -7.29 -2.78
CA LEU A 86 14.10 -7.59 -3.46
C LEU A 86 14.93 -6.32 -3.70
N TYR A 87 14.27 -5.24 -4.12
CA TYR A 87 14.91 -3.94 -4.29
C TYR A 87 15.54 -3.44 -2.98
N ASN A 88 14.83 -3.57 -1.86
CA ASN A 88 15.34 -3.19 -0.55
C ASN A 88 16.53 -4.05 -0.12
N CYS A 89 16.43 -5.37 -0.29
CA CYS A 89 17.51 -6.30 0.05
C CYS A 89 18.79 -6.01 -0.76
N TRP A 90 18.65 -5.74 -2.05
CA TRP A 90 19.77 -5.38 -2.92
C TRP A 90 20.47 -4.08 -2.48
N ASN A 91 19.70 -3.11 -2.00
CA ASN A 91 20.20 -1.79 -1.60
C ASN A 91 20.55 -1.66 -0.11
N ALA A 92 20.32 -2.70 0.70
CA ALA A 92 20.54 -2.68 2.15
C ALA A 92 21.99 -2.37 2.56
N GLU A 93 22.97 -2.58 1.67
CA GLU A 93 24.39 -2.28 1.92
C GLU A 93 24.80 -0.84 1.57
N GLY A 94 23.86 0.05 1.22
CA GLY A 94 24.18 1.43 0.83
C GLY A 94 24.76 1.57 -0.58
N ARG A 95 24.55 0.57 -1.45
CA ARG A 95 24.99 0.57 -2.85
C ARG A 95 24.30 1.65 -3.70
N ALA A 96 23.17 2.18 -3.25
CA ALA A 96 22.38 3.20 -3.95
C ALA A 96 22.97 4.62 -3.78
N LYS A 97 23.89 5.01 -4.66
CA LYS A 97 24.27 6.42 -4.86
C LYS A 97 23.13 7.17 -5.57
N THR A 98 22.57 8.17 -4.91
CA THR A 98 21.77 9.36 -5.39
C THR A 98 20.74 9.24 -6.54
N ALA A 99 21.00 8.51 -7.63
CA ALA A 99 20.05 8.31 -8.74
C ALA A 99 18.81 7.47 -8.37
N PHE A 100 18.89 6.69 -7.29
CA PHE A 100 17.87 5.73 -6.88
C PHE A 100 16.83 6.28 -5.88
N LEU A 101 16.91 7.55 -5.50
CA LEU A 101 16.00 8.14 -4.50
C LEU A 101 14.53 8.15 -4.94
N ARG A 102 14.25 8.01 -6.25
CA ARG A 102 12.88 8.04 -6.80
C ARG A 102 12.20 6.67 -6.89
N VAL A 103 12.96 5.58 -6.84
CA VAL A 103 12.43 4.22 -7.06
C VAL A 103 11.37 3.83 -6.03
N PRO A 104 11.54 4.09 -4.71
CA PRO A 104 10.50 3.75 -3.73
C PRO A 104 9.16 4.45 -4.01
N TYR A 105 9.18 5.72 -4.42
CA TYR A 105 7.96 6.46 -4.78
C TYR A 105 7.30 5.90 -6.05
N PHE A 106 8.11 5.49 -7.03
CA PHE A 106 7.60 4.83 -8.23
C PHE A 106 6.97 3.47 -7.91
N LEU A 107 7.62 2.65 -7.07
CA LEU A 107 7.09 1.37 -6.62
C LEU A 107 5.76 1.56 -5.86
N ALA A 108 5.66 2.58 -5.00
CA ALA A 108 4.43 2.92 -4.29
C ALA A 108 3.30 3.31 -5.23
N LEU A 109 3.59 4.18 -6.21
CA LEU A 109 2.62 4.57 -7.22
C LEU A 109 2.14 3.36 -8.03
N VAL A 110 3.06 2.50 -8.49
CA VAL A 110 2.74 1.31 -9.29
C VAL A 110 1.91 0.30 -8.48
N PHE A 111 2.28 0.04 -7.23
CA PHE A 111 1.47 -0.80 -6.35
C PHE A 111 0.08 -0.19 -6.17
N GLY A 112 -0.03 1.12 -5.91
CA GLY A 112 -1.31 1.82 -5.84
C GLY A 112 -2.16 1.63 -7.09
N LEU A 113 -1.57 1.81 -8.29
CA LEU A 113 -2.26 1.60 -9.57
C LEU A 113 -2.78 0.16 -9.71
N ILE A 114 -1.96 -0.85 -9.38
CA ILE A 114 -2.39 -2.25 -9.48
C ILE A 114 -3.50 -2.54 -8.48
N HIS A 115 -3.32 -2.05 -7.27
CA HIS A 115 -4.18 -2.37 -6.15
C HIS A 115 -5.56 -1.73 -6.24
N GLY A 116 -5.64 -0.48 -6.71
CA GLY A 116 -6.91 0.20 -6.95
C GLY A 116 -7.81 -0.53 -7.95
N MET A 117 -7.23 -1.27 -8.90
CA MET A 117 -8.00 -2.13 -9.80
C MET A 117 -8.58 -3.34 -9.06
N GLY A 118 -7.84 -3.94 -8.12
CA GLY A 118 -8.26 -5.14 -7.39
C GLY A 118 -9.48 -4.92 -6.51
N PHE A 119 -9.59 -3.73 -5.91
CA PHE A 119 -10.72 -3.36 -5.06
C PHE A 119 -11.96 -2.87 -5.82
N SER A 120 -11.83 -2.59 -7.12
CA SER A 120 -12.88 -1.91 -7.88
C SER A 120 -14.22 -2.64 -7.93
N ASN A 121 -14.22 -3.97 -8.05
CA ASN A 121 -15.44 -4.78 -8.08
C ASN A 121 -16.22 -4.70 -6.75
N PHE A 122 -15.51 -4.80 -5.63
CA PHE A 122 -16.09 -4.68 -4.30
C PHE A 122 -16.59 -3.26 -4.02
N PHE A 123 -15.82 -2.25 -4.44
CA PHE A 123 -16.23 -0.86 -4.32
C PHE A 123 -17.55 -0.60 -5.08
N ARG A 124 -17.66 -1.11 -6.31
CA ARG A 124 -18.88 -1.02 -7.13
C ARG A 124 -20.07 -1.69 -6.46
N SER A 125 -19.92 -2.88 -5.90
CA SER A 125 -21.02 -3.58 -5.21
C SER A 125 -21.46 -2.87 -3.92
N THR A 126 -20.63 -1.96 -3.40
CA THR A 126 -20.89 -1.17 -2.19
C THR A 126 -21.46 0.23 -2.52
N LEU A 127 -21.52 0.61 -3.80
CA LEU A 127 -22.14 1.87 -4.22
C LEU A 127 -23.62 1.89 -3.79
N MET A 128 -24.04 2.98 -3.16
CA MET A 128 -25.41 3.11 -2.67
C MET A 128 -26.38 3.27 -3.85
N PRO A 129 -27.41 2.40 -3.96
CA PRO A 129 -28.43 2.52 -5.01
C PRO A 129 -29.11 3.89 -4.95
N GLY A 130 -29.20 4.59 -6.09
CA GLY A 130 -29.81 5.92 -6.17
C GLY A 130 -28.92 7.09 -5.71
N GLN A 131 -27.63 6.86 -5.44
CA GLN A 131 -26.64 7.92 -5.15
C GLN A 131 -25.45 7.90 -6.13
N GLU A 132 -25.71 7.44 -7.36
CA GLU A 132 -24.72 7.36 -8.43
C GLU A 132 -24.14 8.75 -8.79
N ASP A 133 -24.92 9.80 -8.56
CA ASP A 133 -24.55 11.21 -8.70
C ASP A 133 -23.44 11.64 -7.71
N GLN A 134 -23.23 10.87 -6.63
CA GLN A 134 -22.23 11.13 -5.59
C GLN A 134 -20.96 10.30 -5.72
N LEU A 135 -20.74 9.60 -6.85
CA LEU A 135 -19.55 8.75 -7.05
C LEU A 135 -18.23 9.45 -6.71
N LEU A 136 -18.05 10.70 -7.17
CA LEU A 136 -16.84 11.48 -6.85
C LEU A 136 -16.67 11.72 -5.35
N LYS A 137 -17.76 11.99 -4.63
CA LYS A 137 -17.75 12.19 -3.18
C LYS A 137 -17.45 10.89 -2.43
N GLN A 138 -17.99 9.77 -2.90
CA GLN A 138 -17.75 8.45 -2.34
C GLN A 138 -16.29 8.03 -2.54
N LEU A 139 -15.75 8.17 -3.75
CA LEU A 139 -14.34 7.93 -4.07
C LEU A 139 -13.42 8.83 -3.25
N PHE A 140 -13.74 10.11 -3.12
CA PHE A 140 -12.94 11.06 -2.35
C PHE A 140 -12.92 10.70 -0.85
N ALA A 141 -14.09 10.44 -0.27
CA ALA A 141 -14.20 10.01 1.14
C ALA A 141 -13.45 8.70 1.41
N PHE A 142 -13.60 7.74 0.50
CA PHE A 142 -12.90 6.46 0.57
C PHE A 142 -11.38 6.62 0.55
N ASN A 143 -10.83 7.40 -0.38
CA ASN A 143 -9.38 7.58 -0.46
C ASN A 143 -8.82 8.42 0.70
N ILE A 144 -9.62 9.31 1.31
CA ILE A 144 -9.24 9.91 2.61
C ILE A 144 -9.13 8.83 3.69
N GLY A 145 -10.09 7.91 3.76
CA GLY A 145 -10.04 6.76 4.66
C GLY A 145 -8.78 5.93 4.46
N VAL A 146 -8.44 5.64 3.21
CA VAL A 146 -7.23 4.90 2.81
C VAL A 146 -5.96 5.59 3.32
N GLU A 147 -5.77 6.89 3.01
CA GLU A 147 -4.58 7.64 3.46
C GLU A 147 -4.48 7.62 4.99
N LEU A 148 -5.60 7.81 5.71
CA LEU A 148 -5.62 7.78 7.17
C LEU A 148 -5.24 6.41 7.73
N GLY A 149 -5.78 5.32 7.17
CA GLY A 149 -5.44 3.95 7.56
C GLY A 149 -3.95 3.67 7.35
N GLN A 150 -3.40 4.11 6.22
CA GLN A 150 -1.97 3.93 5.92
C GLN A 150 -1.08 4.73 6.87
N LEU A 151 -1.45 5.96 7.22
CA LEU A 151 -0.71 6.77 8.18
C LEU A 151 -0.66 6.10 9.57
N VAL A 152 -1.72 5.38 9.97
CA VAL A 152 -1.71 4.59 11.22
C VAL A 152 -0.68 3.46 11.14
N ILE A 153 -0.66 2.69 10.04
CA ILE A 153 0.33 1.62 9.82
C ILE A 153 1.75 2.19 9.83
N VAL A 154 1.97 3.28 9.09
CA VAL A 154 3.27 3.97 9.03
C VAL A 154 3.72 4.45 10.40
N ALA A 155 2.83 5.07 11.18
CA ALA A 155 3.16 5.51 12.53
C ALA A 155 3.65 4.33 13.39
N GLY A 156 2.96 3.19 13.32
CA GLY A 156 3.38 1.95 13.99
C GLY A 156 4.79 1.50 13.56
N ILE A 157 5.05 1.41 12.26
CA ILE A 157 6.35 0.98 11.73
C ILE A 157 7.47 1.96 12.11
N LEU A 158 7.21 3.26 12.07
CA LEU A 158 8.21 4.27 12.44
C LEU A 158 8.53 4.21 13.94
N VAL A 159 7.55 3.95 14.81
CA VAL A 159 7.79 3.69 16.24
C VAL A 159 8.62 2.42 16.43
N LEU A 160 8.30 1.33 15.74
CA LEU A 160 9.08 0.09 15.81
C LEU A 160 10.52 0.30 15.33
N SER A 161 10.71 1.06 14.24
CA SER A 161 12.05 1.41 13.74
C SER A 161 12.83 2.24 14.77
N PHE A 162 12.16 3.17 15.46
CA PHE A 162 12.78 3.98 16.51
C PHE A 162 13.26 3.09 17.65
N LEU A 163 12.45 2.14 18.12
CA LEU A 163 12.83 1.19 19.15
C LEU A 163 13.99 0.29 18.68
N ALA A 164 13.89 -0.26 17.48
CA ALA A 164 14.93 -1.11 16.89
C ALA A 164 16.30 -0.43 16.88
N PHE A 165 16.38 0.83 16.45
CA PHE A 165 17.65 1.54 16.28
C PHE A 165 18.15 2.21 17.57
N ASN A 166 17.25 2.76 18.40
CA ASN A 166 17.65 3.54 19.56
C ASN A 166 17.71 2.72 20.84
N VAL A 167 16.84 1.73 21.00
CA VAL A 167 16.79 0.87 22.19
C VAL A 167 17.58 -0.41 21.95
N PHE A 168 17.25 -1.17 20.91
CA PHE A 168 17.87 -2.46 20.62
C PHE A 168 19.19 -2.37 19.82
N LYS A 169 19.55 -1.18 19.34
CA LYS A 169 20.77 -0.91 18.57
C LYS A 169 20.93 -1.81 17.33
N ILE A 170 19.83 -2.25 16.73
CA ILE A 170 19.81 -3.01 15.48
C ILE A 170 20.37 -2.13 14.36
N LYS A 171 21.19 -2.70 13.46
CA LYS A 171 21.70 -1.95 12.31
C LYS A 171 20.60 -1.79 11.27
N GLN A 172 20.56 -0.64 10.59
CA GLN A 172 19.60 -0.38 9.50
C GLN A 172 19.60 -1.51 8.47
N ARG A 173 20.78 -2.02 8.09
CA ARG A 173 20.93 -3.14 7.16
C ARG A 173 20.14 -4.36 7.62
N ASP A 174 20.35 -4.78 8.87
CA ASP A 174 19.76 -6.02 9.41
C ASP A 174 18.25 -5.88 9.55
N TRP A 175 17.78 -4.70 9.96
CA TRP A 175 16.36 -4.34 9.97
C TRP A 175 15.72 -4.41 8.58
N THR A 176 16.35 -3.76 7.59
CA THR A 176 15.87 -3.76 6.20
C THR A 176 15.80 -5.18 5.64
N LEU A 177 16.85 -5.98 5.85
CA LEU A 177 16.91 -7.38 5.38
C LEU A 177 15.88 -8.26 6.06
N PHE A 178 15.67 -8.08 7.37
CA PHE A 178 14.67 -8.84 8.12
C PHE A 178 13.25 -8.57 7.62
N LEU A 179 12.83 -7.30 7.57
CA LEU A 179 11.47 -6.94 7.15
C LEU A 179 11.24 -7.24 5.66
N SER A 180 12.21 -6.92 4.80
CA SER A 180 12.07 -7.16 3.37
C SER A 180 12.15 -8.66 3.06
N GLY A 181 12.99 -9.42 3.76
CA GLY A 181 13.04 -10.88 3.63
C GLY A 181 11.73 -11.55 4.05
N ALA A 182 11.15 -11.11 5.18
CA ALA A 182 9.82 -11.57 5.61
C ALA A 182 8.74 -11.22 4.58
N ALA A 183 8.73 -9.98 4.08
CA ALA A 183 7.77 -9.55 3.05
C ALA A 183 7.92 -10.34 1.75
N ALA A 184 9.14 -10.62 1.30
CA ALA A 184 9.40 -11.47 0.14
C ALA A 184 8.89 -12.90 0.34
N GLY A 185 9.13 -13.48 1.52
CA GLY A 185 8.65 -14.83 1.86
C GLY A 185 7.12 -14.92 1.81
N VAL A 186 6.42 -13.96 2.41
CA VAL A 186 4.95 -13.90 2.38
C VAL A 186 4.44 -13.64 0.96
N ALA A 187 5.07 -12.75 0.19
CA ALA A 187 4.72 -12.49 -1.19
C ALA A 187 4.84 -13.73 -2.09
N LEU A 188 5.87 -14.56 -1.89
CA LEU A 188 6.03 -15.83 -2.61
C LEU A 188 4.91 -16.83 -2.27
N VAL A 189 4.47 -16.88 -1.01
CA VAL A 189 3.32 -17.70 -0.60
C VAL A 189 2.04 -17.19 -1.28
N LEU A 190 1.82 -15.88 -1.30
CA LEU A 190 0.68 -15.27 -1.97
C LEU A 190 0.67 -15.59 -3.48
N ILE A 191 1.80 -15.43 -4.17
CA ILE A 191 1.95 -15.76 -5.60
C ILE A 191 1.58 -17.23 -5.86
N LYS A 192 2.04 -18.15 -5.00
CA LYS A 192 1.72 -19.58 -5.13
C LYS A 192 0.22 -19.85 -4.96
N ASN A 193 -0.45 -19.08 -4.09
CA ASN A 193 -1.87 -19.27 -3.79
C ASN A 193 -2.81 -18.75 -4.88
N VAL A 194 -2.35 -17.87 -5.79
CA VAL A 194 -3.18 -17.36 -6.90
C VAL A 194 -3.60 -18.48 -7.87
N GLY A 195 -2.86 -19.60 -7.90
CA GLY A 195 -3.25 -20.81 -8.65
C GLY A 195 -3.16 -20.62 -10.16
N PHE A 196 -2.03 -21.05 -10.74
CA PHE A 196 -1.85 -21.24 -12.19
C PHE A 196 -1.70 -22.72 -12.52
#